data_AF-A0A3D3BHQ0-F1
#
_entry.id   AF-A0A3D3BHQ0-F1
#
_cell.length_a   1.000
_cell.length_b   1.000
_cell.length_c   1.000
_cell.angle_alpha   90.00
_cell.angle_beta   90.00
_cell.angle_gamma   90.00
#
_symmetry.space_group_name_H-M   'P 1'
#
loop_
_entity.id
_entity.type
_entity.pdbx_description
1 polymer ?
#
loop_
_entity_poly.entity_id
_entity_poly.type
_entity_poly.pdbx_seq_one_letter_code
_entity_poly.pdbx_strand_id
1 'polypeptide(L)'
;MAIESAADLVQFLAEELRQRGTKLHEFSEMTGISEERLEYLQAGAWHRLTVKEIGAIAECLHVDFTAIWSLVQKHGNRMGERPRP
;
A
#
# COMPACT_ATOMS: atom_id res chain seq x y z
N MET A 1 5.06 1.50 -12.87
CA MET A 1 5.17 0.06 -12.56
C MET A 1 3.76 -0.51 -12.53
N ALA A 2 3.49 -1.70 -13.07
CA ALA A 2 2.18 -2.33 -12.90
C ALA A 2 2.09 -2.82 -11.45
N ILE A 3 1.08 -2.38 -10.71
CA ILE A 3 0.83 -2.86 -9.35
C ILE A 3 0.01 -4.14 -9.50
N GLU A 4 0.54 -5.29 -9.11
CA GLU A 4 -0.14 -6.58 -9.29
C GLU A 4 -0.47 -7.26 -7.95
N SER A 5 0.12 -6.76 -6.86
CA SER A 5 -0.02 -7.29 -5.51
C SER A 5 0.01 -6.21 -4.42
N ALA A 6 -0.34 -6.59 -3.19
CA ALA A 6 -0.17 -5.72 -2.03
C ALA A 6 1.29 -5.35 -1.76
N ALA A 7 2.23 -6.25 -2.10
CA ALA A 7 3.67 -5.97 -2.01
C ALA A 7 4.07 -4.87 -2.98
N ASP A 8 3.61 -4.95 -4.24
CA ASP A 8 3.90 -3.92 -5.26
C ASP A 8 3.32 -2.57 -4.88
N LEU A 9 2.13 -2.57 -4.25
CA LEU A 9 1.51 -1.35 -3.77
C LEU A 9 2.36 -0.70 -2.67
N VAL A 10 2.75 -1.47 -1.65
CA VAL A 10 3.58 -0.94 -0.56
C VAL A 10 4.93 -0.47 -1.08
N GLN A 11 5.53 -1.18 -2.03
CA GLN A 11 6.76 -0.77 -2.69
C GLN A 11 6.58 0.54 -3.46
N PHE A 12 5.48 0.70 -4.19
CA PHE A 12 5.14 1.94 -4.89
C PHE A 12 4.96 3.10 -3.90
N LEU A 13 4.22 2.91 -2.81
CA LEU A 13 4.01 3.94 -1.80
C LEU A 13 5.32 4.35 -1.10
N ALA A 14 6.20 3.39 -0.83
CA ALA A 14 7.53 3.67 -0.27
C ALA A 14 8.39 4.50 -1.23
N GLU A 15 8.33 4.20 -2.53
CA GLU A 15 9.01 4.97 -3.57
C GLU A 15 8.47 6.40 -3.66
N GLU A 16 7.14 6.57 -3.69
CA GLU A 16 6.49 7.89 -3.71
C GLU A 16 6.88 8.74 -2.50
N LEU A 17 6.90 8.15 -1.30
CA LEU A 17 7.34 8.83 -0.09
C LEU A 17 8.82 9.27 -0.20
N ARG A 18 9.69 8.40 -0.72
CA ARG A 18 11.11 8.69 -0.92
C ARG A 18 11.33 9.81 -1.93
N GLN A 19 10.58 9.81 -3.04
CA GLN A 19 10.70 10.84 -4.08
C GLN A 19 10.28 12.23 -3.60
N ARG A 20 9.33 12.30 -2.65
CA ARG A 20 8.94 13.56 -2.01
C ARG A 20 10.00 14.10 -1.05
N GLY A 21 10.94 13.27 -0.62
CA GLY A 21 11.98 13.65 0.35
C GLY A 21 11.43 13.96 1.75
N THR A 22 10.19 13.58 2.04
CA THR A 22 9.57 13.79 3.35
C THR A 22 10.20 12.88 4.39
N LYS A 23 10.55 13.42 5.56
CA LYS A 23 11.10 12.62 6.65
C LYS A 23 10.01 11.76 7.29
N LEU A 24 10.38 10.59 7.80
CA LEU A 24 9.45 9.69 8.48
C LEU A 24 8.73 10.36 9.65
N HIS A 25 9.45 11.18 10.42
CA HIS A 25 8.89 11.98 11.50
C HIS A 25 7.75 12.90 11.02
N GLU A 26 8.01 13.74 10.02
CA GLU A 26 7.01 14.66 9.45
C GLU A 26 5.81 13.88 8.89
N PHE A 27 6.08 12.77 8.21
CA PHE A 27 5.03 11.92 7.65
C PHE A 27 4.21 11.21 8.74
N SER A 28 4.81 10.91 9.89
CA SER A 28 4.12 10.34 11.05
C SER A 28 3.12 11.32 11.64
N GLU A 29 3.47 12.61 11.70
CA GLU A 29 2.57 13.68 12.16
C GLU A 29 1.39 13.87 11.20
N MET A 30 1.64 13.75 9.89
CA MET A 30 0.61 13.90 8.86
C MET A 30 -0.39 12.74 8.84
N THR A 31 0.10 11.51 9.02
CA THR A 31 -0.72 10.28 8.89
C THR A 31 -1.26 9.78 10.21
N GLY A 32 -0.69 10.20 11.34
CA GLY A 32 -0.92 9.62 12.66
C GLY A 32 -0.36 8.20 12.83
N ILE A 33 0.44 7.72 11.88
CA ILE A 33 1.10 6.41 11.93
C ILE A 33 2.48 6.61 12.54
N SER A 34 2.80 5.89 13.61
CA SER A 34 4.10 5.98 14.27
C SER A 34 5.27 5.68 13.34
N GLU A 35 6.42 6.32 13.55
CA GLU A 35 7.64 6.14 12.75
C GLU A 35 8.05 4.67 12.60
N GLU A 36 8.01 3.87 13.67
CA GLU A 36 8.30 2.42 13.65
C GLU A 36 7.47 1.67 12.59
N ARG A 37 6.22 2.10 12.39
CA ARG A 37 5.32 1.46 11.43
C ARG A 37 5.60 1.93 10.02
N LEU A 38 6.01 3.18 9.85
CA LEU A 38 6.47 3.70 8.56
C LEU A 38 7.83 3.11 8.14
N GLU A 39 8.63 2.60 9.07
CA GLU A 39 9.81 1.78 8.72
C GLU A 39 9.40 0.49 8.01
N TYR A 40 8.26 -0.13 8.36
CA TYR A 40 7.75 -1.29 7.61
C TYR A 40 7.37 -0.94 6.17
N LEU A 41 6.88 0.28 5.94
CA LEU A 41 6.65 0.79 4.58
C LEU A 41 7.98 0.87 3.82
N GLN A 42 9.00 1.52 4.38
CA GLN A 42 10.30 1.65 3.69
C GLN A 42 11.02 0.31 3.49
N ALA A 43 10.83 -0.65 4.40
CA ALA A 43 11.36 -2.00 4.28
C ALA A 43 10.56 -2.88 3.30
N GLY A 44 9.45 -2.40 2.74
CA GLY A 44 8.56 -3.19 1.87
C GLY A 44 7.84 -4.33 2.61
N ALA A 45 7.78 -4.28 3.95
CA ALA A 45 7.19 -5.30 4.80
C ALA A 45 5.65 -5.21 4.83
N TRP A 46 5.01 -5.31 3.66
CA TRP A 46 3.58 -5.10 3.46
C TRP A 46 2.69 -5.92 4.40
N HIS A 47 3.10 -7.14 4.76
CA HIS A 47 2.38 -8.04 5.65
C HIS A 47 2.35 -7.57 7.12
N ARG A 48 3.16 -6.57 7.49
CA ARG A 48 3.16 -5.94 8.83
C ARG A 48 2.33 -4.65 8.89
N LEU A 49 1.91 -4.15 7.72
CA LEU A 49 1.01 -3.01 7.60
C LEU A 49 -0.44 -3.51 7.55
N THR A 50 -1.32 -2.77 8.20
CA THR A 50 -2.75 -2.99 8.11
C THR A 50 -3.31 -2.30 6.87
N VAL A 51 -4.46 -2.78 6.39
CA VAL A 51 -5.17 -2.14 5.28
C VAL A 51 -5.51 -0.67 5.59
N LYS A 52 -5.81 -0.35 6.86
CA LYS A 52 -6.08 1.02 7.31
C LYS A 52 -4.87 1.93 7.14
N GLU A 53 -3.67 1.44 7.48
CA GLU A 53 -2.44 2.22 7.33
C GLU A 53 -2.05 2.41 5.88
N ILE A 54 -2.16 1.34 5.07
CA ILE A 54 -1.96 1.45 3.62
C ILE A 54 -2.92 2.50 3.05
N GLY A 55 -4.18 2.48 3.50
CA GLY A 55 -5.20 3.51 3.31
C GLY A 55 -4.69 4.93 3.55
N ALA A 56 -4.36 5.21 4.82
CA ALA A 56 -3.94 6.54 5.25
C ALA A 56 -2.65 7.02 4.57
N ILE A 57 -1.69 6.11 4.32
CA ILE A 57 -0.44 6.43 3.60
C ILE A 57 -0.75 6.87 2.17
N ALA A 58 -1.54 6.10 1.43
CA ALA A 58 -1.87 6.42 0.05
C ALA A 58 -2.73 7.68 -0.05
N GLU A 59 -3.67 7.91 0.87
CA GLU A 59 -4.45 9.16 0.93
C GLU A 59 -3.52 10.37 1.16
N CYS A 60 -2.59 10.28 2.11
CA CYS A 60 -1.61 11.33 2.39
C CYS A 60 -0.67 11.58 1.20
N LEU A 61 -0.35 10.52 0.46
CA LEU A 61 0.42 10.61 -0.79
C LEU A 61 -0.44 11.00 -2.00
N HIS A 62 -1.73 11.30 -1.84
CA HIS A 62 -2.65 11.59 -2.96
C HIS A 62 -2.61 10.51 -4.06
N VAL A 63 -2.38 9.26 -3.66
CA VAL A 63 -2.43 8.10 -4.54
C VAL A 63 -3.87 7.63 -4.62
N ASP A 64 -4.44 7.61 -5.83
CA ASP A 64 -5.84 7.27 -6.03
C ASP A 64 -6.11 5.77 -5.83
N PHE A 65 -6.93 5.45 -4.82
CA PHE A 65 -7.33 4.08 -4.49
C PHE A 65 -8.22 3.42 -5.55
N THR A 66 -8.85 4.18 -6.45
CA THR A 66 -9.66 3.57 -7.52
C THR A 66 -8.80 2.75 -8.49
N ALA A 67 -7.53 3.14 -8.69
CA ALA A 67 -6.55 2.33 -9.42
C ALA A 67 -6.17 1.05 -8.64
N ILE A 68 -6.20 1.12 -7.31
CA ILE A 68 -5.84 0.03 -6.39
C ILE A 68 -7.00 -0.98 -6.22
N TRP A 69 -8.27 -0.52 -6.23
CA TRP A 69 -9.45 -1.37 -6.04
C TRP A 69 -9.64 -2.43 -7.13
N SER A 70 -9.17 -2.14 -8.35
CA SER A 70 -9.11 -3.11 -9.47
C SER A 70 -8.27 -4.36 -9.13
N LEU A 71 -7.30 -4.23 -8.23
CA LEU A 71 -6.37 -5.30 -7.81
C LEU A 71 -7.03 -6.30 -6.85
N VAL A 72 -7.87 -5.81 -5.95
CA VAL A 72 -8.61 -6.64 -4.99
C VAL A 72 -9.61 -7.57 -5.71
N GLN A 73 -10.25 -7.08 -6.77
CA GLN A 73 -11.18 -7.89 -7.55
C GLN A 73 -10.51 -8.97 -8.41
N LYS A 74 -9.34 -8.69 -9.00
CA LYS A 74 -8.60 -9.68 -9.81
C LYS A 74 -8.16 -10.91 -9.01
N HIS A 75 -7.80 -10.74 -7.74
CA HIS A 75 -7.41 -11.87 -6.87
C HIS A 75 -8.60 -12.59 -6.24
N GLY A 76 -9.74 -11.92 -6.01
CA GLY A 76 -10.97 -12.56 -5.53
C GLY A 76 -11.64 -13.49 -6.56
N ASN A 77 -11.49 -13.20 -7.86
CA ASN A 77 -12.14 -13.98 -8.91
C ASN A 77 -11.44 -15.31 -9.27
N ARG A 78 -10.18 -15.52 -8.83
CA ARG A 78 -9.43 -16.76 -9.13
C ARG A 78 -9.77 -17.93 -8.22
N MET A 79 -10.51 -17.71 -7.14
CA MET A 79 -10.95 -18.76 -6.20
C MET A 79 -12.36 -19.29 -6.51
N GLY A 80 -13.04 -18.73 -7.52
CA GLY A 80 -14.43 -19.07 -7.88
C GLY A 80 -14.60 -20.07 -9.02
N GLU A 81 -13.55 -20.39 -9.78
CA GLU A 81 -13.64 -21.39 -10.84
C GLU A 81 -13.54 -22.80 -10.26
N ARG A 82 -14.69 -23.32 -9.80
CA ARG A 82 -14.87 -24.77 -9.66
C ARG A 82 -14.59 -25.41 -11.03
N PRO A 83 -13.81 -26.51 -11.10
CA PRO A 83 -13.69 -27.26 -12.34
C PRO A 83 -15.10 -27.73 -12.72
N ARG A 84 -15.57 -27.29 -13.89
CA ARG A 84 -16.83 -27.80 -14.44
C ARG A 84 -16.58 -29.25 -14.90
N PRO A 85 -17.53 -30.16 -14.66
CA PRO A 85 -17.41 -31.57 -15.03
C PRO A 85 -17.31 -31.77 -16.54
#